data_AF-A0AAE4P5A5-F1
#
_entry.id   AF-A0AAE4P5A5-F1
#
_cell.length_a   1.000
_cell.length_b   1.000
_cell.length_c   1.000
_cell.angle_alpha   90.00
_cell.angle_beta   90.00
_cell.angle_gamma   90.00
#
_symmetry.space_group_name_H-M   'P 1'
#
loop_
_entity.id
_entity.type
_entity.pdbx_description
1 polymer ?
#
loop_
_entity_poly.entity_id
_entity_poly.type
_entity_poly.pdbx_seq_one_letter_code
_entity_poly.pdbx_strand_id
1 'polypeptide(L)'
;MKKLLLGLVLALAPVMAAAQSLGVQFGQMPVGTKIYYEAYDGDEWVDTYIGKKGKFHVLERKIVGDNFNYKLYYNEEGHLERRRYSGFTVRYTPFNCEQVIGTCAHRYNGNPKYNGVYNYKQTQKGGKTYLSRVNTPSDSETFDKTVVFGKYNLIVEEKWTTGSKDRWVKVVKIQ
;
A
#
# COMPACT_ATOMS: atom_id res chain seq x y z
N MET A 1 -35.90 42.98 34.55
CA MET A 1 -35.07 41.75 34.48
C MET A 1 -35.55 40.90 33.31
N LYS A 2 -34.91 40.99 32.13
CA LYS A 2 -35.19 40.10 30.99
C LYS A 2 -33.98 39.17 30.82
N LYS A 3 -34.16 37.88 31.10
CA LYS A 3 -33.14 36.85 30.87
C LYS A 3 -33.18 36.48 29.38
N LEU A 4 -32.10 36.78 28.66
CA LEU A 4 -31.84 36.25 27.32
C LEU A 4 -31.27 34.83 27.48
N LEU A 5 -32.01 33.82 27.06
CA LEU A 5 -31.50 32.46 26.87
C LEU A 5 -30.92 32.39 25.46
N LEU A 6 -29.58 32.45 25.35
CA LEU A 6 -28.87 32.15 24.11
C LEU A 6 -28.78 30.63 23.98
N GLY A 7 -29.63 30.05 23.13
CA GLY A 7 -29.57 28.65 22.74
C GLY A 7 -28.37 28.41 21.83
N LEU A 8 -27.33 27.75 22.35
CA LEU A 8 -26.18 27.31 21.57
C LEU A 8 -26.58 26.06 20.77
N VAL A 9 -26.95 26.24 19.51
CA VAL A 9 -27.18 25.13 18.57
C VAL A 9 -25.82 24.54 18.20
N LEU A 10 -25.44 23.42 18.83
CA LEU A 10 -24.31 22.60 18.42
C LEU A 10 -24.69 21.90 17.11
N ALA A 11 -24.27 22.47 15.98
CA ALA A 11 -24.35 21.79 14.69
C ALA A 11 -23.35 20.62 14.68
N LEU A 12 -23.86 19.40 14.85
CA LEU A 12 -23.14 18.16 14.59
C LEU A 12 -22.85 18.07 13.08
N ALA A 13 -21.78 18.72 12.63
CA ALA A 13 -21.27 18.50 11.29
C ALA A 13 -20.80 17.03 11.21
N PRO A 14 -21.28 16.23 10.23
CA PRO A 14 -20.76 14.90 10.02
C PRO A 14 -19.28 15.03 9.65
N VAL A 15 -18.41 14.61 10.57
CA VAL A 15 -16.98 14.49 10.29
C VAL A 15 -16.86 13.36 9.28
N MET A 16 -16.81 13.70 7.99
CA MET A 16 -16.36 12.80 6.95
C MET A 16 -15.01 12.27 7.42
N ALA A 17 -14.95 11.01 7.84
CA ALA A 17 -13.71 10.35 8.20
C ALA A 17 -12.85 10.32 6.93
N ALA A 18 -11.98 11.33 6.79
CA ALA A 18 -11.05 11.39 5.69
C ALA A 18 -10.17 10.14 5.74
N ALA A 19 -10.02 9.48 4.60
CA ALA A 19 -9.13 8.33 4.49
C ALA A 19 -7.74 8.72 5.02
N GLN A 20 -7.28 8.04 6.08
CA GLN A 20 -5.96 8.32 6.65
C GLN A 20 -4.89 7.66 5.78
N SER A 21 -3.92 8.42 5.30
CA SER A 21 -2.79 7.88 4.54
C SER A 21 -1.78 7.21 5.46
N LEU A 22 -1.37 5.99 5.12
CA LEU A 22 -0.24 5.26 5.71
C LEU A 22 0.88 5.04 4.69
N GLY A 23 1.07 5.98 3.76
CA GLY A 23 2.16 5.88 2.79
C GLY A 23 3.53 5.71 3.45
N VAL A 24 4.47 5.16 2.68
CA VAL A 24 5.83 4.87 3.15
C VAL A 24 6.53 6.16 3.58
N GLN A 25 7.09 6.16 4.79
CA GLN A 25 7.74 7.32 5.39
C GLN A 25 9.18 7.48 4.87
N PHE A 26 9.35 7.77 3.59
CA PHE A 26 10.67 7.91 2.97
C PHE A 26 11.54 9.01 3.58
N GLY A 27 10.93 10.07 4.15
CA GLY A 27 11.66 11.11 4.87
C GLY A 27 12.39 10.62 6.13
N GLN A 28 12.02 9.45 6.64
CA GLN A 28 12.66 8.80 7.80
C GLN A 28 13.56 7.62 7.39
N MET A 29 13.57 7.24 6.12
CA MET A 29 14.28 6.06 5.61
C MET A 29 15.62 6.49 4.98
N PRO A 30 16.78 6.11 5.54
CA PRO A 30 18.07 6.45 4.92
C PRO A 30 18.22 5.86 3.52
N VAL A 31 18.81 6.62 2.59
CA VAL A 31 19.20 6.09 1.27
C VAL A 31 20.20 4.94 1.47
N GLY A 32 20.00 3.86 0.73
CA GLY A 32 20.74 2.60 0.87
C GLY A 32 20.06 1.59 1.80
N THR A 33 18.98 1.97 2.51
CA THR A 33 18.19 1.04 3.32
C THR A 33 17.74 -0.15 2.48
N LYS A 34 18.00 -1.37 2.96
CA LYS A 34 17.62 -2.63 2.32
C LYS A 34 16.53 -3.31 3.12
N ILE A 35 15.45 -3.70 2.45
CA ILE A 35 14.30 -4.38 3.02
C ILE A 35 14.23 -5.76 2.38
N TYR A 36 14.39 -6.79 3.20
CA TYR A 36 14.44 -8.17 2.76
C TYR A 36 13.09 -8.81 3.00
N TYR A 37 12.58 -9.49 1.98
CA TYR A 37 11.28 -10.12 1.98
C TYR A 37 11.39 -11.61 1.67
N GLU A 38 10.43 -12.36 2.19
CA GLU A 38 10.22 -13.78 1.92
C GLU A 38 8.71 -14.00 1.70
N ALA A 39 8.36 -14.91 0.80
CA ALA A 39 6.99 -15.34 0.55
C ALA A 39 6.78 -16.83 0.90
N TYR A 40 5.52 -17.22 1.03
CA TYR A 40 5.10 -18.58 1.40
C TYR A 40 5.62 -19.72 0.52
N ASP A 41 5.99 -19.42 -0.73
CA ASP A 41 6.52 -20.35 -1.72
C ASP A 41 8.06 -20.38 -1.75
N GLY A 42 8.72 -19.64 -0.85
CA GLY A 42 10.18 -19.56 -0.77
C GLY A 42 10.79 -18.47 -1.65
N ASP A 43 9.98 -17.69 -2.37
CA ASP A 43 10.47 -16.54 -3.13
C ASP A 43 11.03 -15.48 -2.17
N GLU A 44 12.23 -15.01 -2.48
CA GLU A 44 12.94 -13.98 -1.72
C GLU A 44 13.31 -12.79 -2.62
N TRP A 45 13.23 -11.58 -2.06
CA TRP A 45 13.72 -10.39 -2.74
C TRP A 45 14.18 -9.31 -1.78
N VAL A 46 14.93 -8.35 -2.32
CA VAL A 46 15.42 -7.19 -1.58
C VAL A 46 14.98 -5.92 -2.29
N ASP A 47 14.32 -5.04 -1.55
CA ASP A 47 14.08 -3.67 -1.98
C ASP A 47 15.15 -2.76 -1.37
N THR A 48 15.84 -2.00 -2.22
CA THR A 48 16.84 -1.01 -1.79
C THR A 48 16.29 0.39 -2.06
N TYR A 49 16.24 1.25 -1.05
CA TYR A 49 15.86 2.65 -1.24
C TYR A 49 17.01 3.43 -1.84
N ILE A 50 16.86 3.87 -3.09
CA ILE A 50 17.91 4.59 -3.83
C ILE A 50 17.75 6.11 -3.80
N GLY A 51 16.85 6.61 -2.95
CA GLY A 51 16.58 8.04 -2.79
C GLY A 51 15.52 8.59 -3.74
N LYS A 52 15.43 9.92 -3.77
CA LYS A 52 14.51 10.67 -4.62
C LYS A 52 15.10 10.87 -6.02
N LYS A 53 14.30 10.68 -7.07
CA LYS A 53 14.62 10.94 -8.48
C LYS A 53 13.48 11.74 -9.12
N GLY A 54 13.72 13.02 -9.36
CA GLY A 54 12.66 13.96 -9.75
C GLY A 54 11.60 14.05 -8.66
N LYS A 55 10.33 13.88 -9.01
CA LYS A 55 9.21 13.91 -8.05
C LYS A 55 8.97 12.60 -7.28
N PHE A 56 9.78 11.56 -7.53
CA PHE A 56 9.53 10.22 -6.99
C PHE A 56 10.57 9.78 -5.98
N HIS A 57 10.13 9.12 -4.91
CA HIS A 57 10.97 8.22 -4.13
C HIS A 57 11.08 6.88 -4.86
N VAL A 58 12.28 6.29 -4.90
CA VAL A 58 12.53 5.10 -5.71
C VAL A 58 13.10 3.95 -4.87
N LEU A 59 12.43 2.81 -4.91
CA LEU A 59 12.99 1.53 -4.49
C LEU A 59 13.45 0.74 -5.72
N GLU A 60 14.59 0.08 -5.63
CA GLU A 60 15.03 -0.93 -6.60
C GLU A 60 14.82 -2.31 -5.99
N ARG A 61 14.03 -3.16 -6.64
CA ARG A 61 13.81 -4.54 -6.25
C ARG A 61 14.74 -5.47 -7.01
N LYS A 62 15.40 -6.36 -6.27
CA LYS A 62 16.17 -7.49 -6.82
C LYS A 62 15.62 -8.80 -6.28
N ILE A 63 15.29 -9.73 -7.16
CA ILE A 63 14.88 -11.09 -6.79
C ILE A 63 16.14 -11.91 -6.45
N VAL A 64 16.11 -12.69 -5.37
CA VAL A 64 17.22 -13.56 -4.98
C VAL A 64 17.26 -14.78 -5.90
N GLY A 65 18.46 -15.17 -6.36
CA GLY A 65 18.63 -16.30 -7.27
C GLY A 65 18.28 -16.00 -8.74
N ASP A 66 17.86 -14.77 -9.06
CA ASP A 66 17.54 -14.33 -10.42
C ASP A 66 18.30 -13.02 -10.73
N ASN A 67 18.61 -12.79 -12.01
CA ASN A 67 19.14 -11.52 -12.51
C ASN A 67 18.04 -10.48 -12.76
N PHE A 68 16.78 -10.83 -12.49
CA PHE A 68 15.64 -9.93 -12.61
C PHE A 68 15.63 -8.84 -11.53
N ASN A 69 15.53 -7.59 -11.99
CA ASN A 69 15.34 -6.42 -11.15
C ASN A 69 14.36 -5.43 -11.79
N TYR A 70 13.74 -4.60 -10.96
CA TYR A 70 12.84 -3.54 -11.42
C TYR A 70 12.72 -2.41 -10.39
N LYS A 71 12.20 -1.26 -10.82
CA LYS A 71 12.08 -0.08 -9.98
C LYS A 71 10.64 0.21 -9.59
N LEU A 72 10.44 0.58 -8.34
CA LEU A 72 9.17 1.04 -7.78
C LEU A 72 9.27 2.56 -7.53
N TYR A 73 8.30 3.32 -8.02
CA TYR A 73 8.28 4.78 -7.93
C TYR A 73 7.09 5.22 -7.09
N TYR A 74 7.39 5.85 -5.96
CA TYR A 74 6.43 6.35 -5.00
C TYR A 74 6.36 7.87 -5.08
N ASN A 75 5.18 8.43 -4.88
CA ASN A 75 4.99 9.88 -4.76
C ASN A 75 5.48 10.42 -3.41
N GLU A 76 5.30 11.71 -3.18
CA GLU A 76 5.77 12.40 -1.96
C GLU A 76 5.07 11.86 -0.71
N GLU A 77 3.80 11.47 -0.84
CA GLU A 77 2.99 10.91 0.22
C GLU A 77 3.34 9.44 0.52
N GLY A 78 4.26 8.84 -0.22
CA GLY A 78 4.71 7.47 -0.02
C GLY A 78 3.79 6.41 -0.63
N HIS A 79 2.99 6.75 -1.63
CA HIS A 79 2.14 5.82 -2.38
C HIS A 79 2.78 5.43 -3.73
N LEU A 80 2.69 4.14 -4.08
CA LEU A 80 3.26 3.62 -5.31
C LEU A 80 2.46 4.09 -6.54
N GLU A 81 3.07 4.85 -7.45
CA GLU A 81 2.44 5.27 -8.71
C GLU A 81 2.84 4.37 -9.88
N ARG A 82 4.04 3.76 -9.84
CA ARG A 82 4.58 3.06 -11.00
C ARG A 82 5.57 1.96 -10.63
N ARG A 83 5.52 0.84 -11.35
CA ARG A 83 6.61 -0.15 -11.42
C ARG A 83 7.21 -0.14 -12.83
N ARG A 84 8.54 -0.13 -12.94
CA ARG A 84 9.25 -0.14 -14.21
C ARG A 84 10.13 -1.38 -14.32
N TYR A 85 9.77 -2.25 -15.23
CA TYR A 85 10.49 -3.46 -15.60
C TYR A 85 11.37 -3.20 -16.82
N SER A 86 12.21 -4.17 -17.17
CA SER A 86 12.85 -4.17 -18.49
C SER A 86 11.78 -4.39 -19.56
N GLY A 87 11.56 -3.38 -20.42
CA GLY A 87 10.64 -3.47 -21.55
C GLY A 87 9.20 -2.99 -21.31
N PHE A 88 8.71 -2.92 -20.07
CA PHE A 88 7.35 -2.42 -19.81
C PHE A 88 7.20 -1.68 -18.47
N THR A 89 6.10 -0.95 -18.34
CA THR A 89 5.79 -0.14 -17.16
C THR A 89 4.37 -0.40 -16.71
N VAL A 90 4.20 -0.68 -15.42
CA VAL A 90 2.90 -0.74 -14.76
C VAL A 90 2.62 0.60 -14.09
N ARG A 91 1.41 1.13 -14.26
CA ARG A 91 0.97 2.38 -13.63
C ARG A 91 -0.26 2.15 -12.74
N TYR A 92 -0.30 2.90 -11.65
CA TYR A 92 -1.43 2.98 -10.72
C TYR A 92 -1.91 4.42 -10.72
N THR A 93 -3.19 4.66 -11.02
CA THR A 93 -3.75 6.03 -11.09
C THR A 93 -4.94 6.16 -10.14
N PRO A 94 -4.92 7.12 -9.20
CA PRO A 94 -3.85 8.11 -8.97
C PRO A 94 -2.56 7.50 -8.39
N PHE A 95 -2.69 6.44 -7.60
CA PHE A 95 -1.61 5.66 -7.01
C PHE A 95 -2.18 4.33 -6.49
N ASN A 96 -1.35 3.39 -6.05
CA ASN A 96 -1.79 2.12 -5.49
C ASN A 96 -2.40 2.31 -4.08
N CYS A 97 -3.55 1.69 -3.85
CA CYS A 97 -4.37 1.87 -2.65
C CYS A 97 -4.01 0.99 -1.44
N GLU A 98 -2.92 0.20 -1.49
CA GLU A 98 -2.52 -0.71 -0.41
C GLU A 98 -2.09 -0.02 0.88
N GLN A 99 -1.94 1.31 0.90
CA GLN A 99 -1.55 2.06 2.08
C GLN A 99 -2.51 3.22 2.40
N VAL A 100 -3.80 3.05 2.10
CA VAL A 100 -4.84 4.04 2.38
C VAL A 100 -5.89 3.42 3.28
N ILE A 101 -6.11 4.04 4.46
CA ILE A 101 -7.13 3.60 5.42
C ILE A 101 -8.49 4.10 4.99
N GLY A 102 -9.51 3.23 5.07
CA GLY A 102 -10.83 3.49 4.52
C GLY A 102 -10.94 3.01 3.08
N THR A 103 -11.76 3.68 2.28
CA THR A 103 -12.02 3.30 0.89
C THR A 103 -11.08 4.03 -0.07
N CYS A 104 -10.49 3.31 -1.02
CA CYS A 104 -9.64 3.87 -2.06
C CYS A 104 -9.82 3.07 -3.35
N ALA A 105 -9.81 3.74 -4.50
CA ALA A 105 -9.85 3.09 -5.79
C ALA A 105 -8.67 3.55 -6.66
N HIS A 106 -8.11 2.63 -7.44
CA HIS A 106 -7.10 2.98 -8.42
C HIS A 106 -7.27 2.19 -9.71
N ARG A 107 -6.86 2.80 -10.82
CA ARG A 107 -6.72 2.11 -12.09
C ARG A 107 -5.34 1.48 -12.19
N TYR A 108 -5.29 0.17 -12.40
CA TYR A 108 -4.09 -0.58 -12.73
C TYR A 108 -3.98 -0.71 -14.25
N ASN A 109 -2.85 -0.26 -14.79
CA ASN A 109 -2.49 -0.39 -16.19
C ASN A 109 -1.15 -1.13 -16.28
N GLY A 110 -1.20 -2.45 -16.36
CA GLY A 110 -0.06 -3.35 -16.47
C GLY A 110 -0.41 -4.54 -17.35
N ASN A 111 -0.58 -5.72 -16.75
CA ASN A 111 -0.98 -6.93 -17.46
C ASN A 111 -2.42 -6.77 -18.03
N PRO A 112 -2.63 -6.92 -19.35
CA PRO A 112 -3.96 -6.83 -19.97
C PRO A 112 -5.04 -7.68 -19.30
N LYS A 113 -4.69 -8.88 -18.81
CA LYS A 113 -5.62 -9.78 -18.10
C LYS A 113 -6.17 -9.16 -16.81
N TYR A 114 -5.37 -8.35 -16.13
CA TYR A 114 -5.66 -7.81 -14.81
C TYR A 114 -5.91 -6.29 -14.84
N ASN A 115 -6.01 -5.69 -16.03
CA ASN A 115 -6.21 -4.25 -16.22
C ASN A 115 -7.60 -3.80 -15.77
N GLY A 116 -7.66 -2.62 -15.14
CA GLY A 116 -8.92 -1.98 -14.78
C GLY A 116 -8.88 -1.31 -13.41
N VAL A 117 -10.06 -1.12 -12.81
CA VAL A 117 -10.21 -0.42 -11.52
C VAL A 117 -10.27 -1.42 -10.38
N TYR A 118 -9.34 -1.27 -9.43
CA TYR A 118 -9.35 -2.01 -8.18
C TYR A 118 -9.92 -1.12 -7.07
N ASN A 119 -10.80 -1.70 -6.26
CA ASN A 119 -11.37 -1.02 -5.10
C ASN A 119 -10.85 -1.67 -3.82
N TYR A 120 -10.33 -0.85 -2.92
CA TYR A 120 -9.79 -1.25 -1.63
C TYR A 120 -10.67 -0.70 -0.53
N LYS A 121 -10.90 -1.50 0.51
CA LYS A 121 -11.39 -1.04 1.80
C LYS A 121 -10.49 -1.56 2.90
N GLN A 122 -9.72 -0.67 3.50
CA GLN A 122 -8.87 -0.99 4.64
C GLN A 122 -9.52 -0.59 5.95
N THR A 123 -9.59 -1.51 6.90
CA THR A 123 -10.16 -1.31 8.23
C THR A 123 -9.14 -1.70 9.28
N GLN A 124 -8.81 -0.78 10.19
CA GLN A 124 -7.92 -1.08 11.31
C GLN A 124 -8.58 -2.14 12.22
N LYS A 125 -7.85 -3.21 12.51
CA LYS A 125 -8.29 -4.25 13.46
C LYS A 125 -7.75 -4.01 14.86
N GLY A 126 -6.60 -3.34 14.97
CA GLY A 126 -5.96 -2.94 16.22
C GLY A 126 -4.47 -2.72 16.02
N GLY A 127 -3.88 -1.79 16.77
CA GLY A 127 -2.46 -1.47 16.65
C GLY A 127 -2.06 -1.15 15.21
N LYS A 128 -1.09 -1.90 14.66
CA LYS A 128 -0.60 -1.75 13.29
C LYS A 128 -1.20 -2.76 12.29
N THR A 129 -2.27 -3.46 12.68
CA THR A 129 -2.90 -4.53 11.90
C THR A 129 -4.21 -4.06 11.27
N TYR A 130 -4.38 -4.38 10.00
CA TYR A 130 -5.48 -3.94 9.16
C TYR A 130 -6.04 -5.12 8.37
N LEU A 131 -7.36 -5.12 8.18
CA LEU A 131 -8.03 -5.95 7.19
C LEU A 131 -8.16 -5.14 5.90
N SER A 132 -7.62 -5.64 4.79
CA SER A 132 -7.73 -5.06 3.47
C SER A 132 -8.62 -5.94 2.61
N ARG A 133 -9.80 -5.42 2.26
CA ARG A 133 -10.70 -6.03 1.28
C ARG A 133 -10.42 -5.45 -0.10
N VAL A 134 -10.22 -6.31 -1.10
CA VAL A 134 -9.87 -5.92 -2.46
C VAL A 134 -10.88 -6.49 -3.43
N ASN A 135 -11.45 -5.62 -4.27
CA ASN A 135 -12.31 -6.01 -5.39
C ASN A 135 -11.54 -5.77 -6.70
N THR A 136 -11.36 -6.80 -7.52
CA THR A 136 -10.57 -6.74 -8.76
C THR A 136 -11.43 -6.37 -9.99
N PRO A 137 -10.83 -5.94 -11.12
CA PRO A 137 -11.57 -5.47 -12.29
C PRO A 137 -12.17 -6.56 -13.18
N SER A 138 -11.52 -7.73 -13.29
CA SER A 138 -11.96 -8.84 -14.14
C SER A 138 -12.61 -9.91 -13.26
N ASP A 139 -13.91 -10.14 -13.45
CA ASP A 139 -14.72 -11.23 -12.85
C ASP A 139 -14.91 -11.21 -11.31
N SER A 140 -15.13 -10.03 -10.73
CA SER A 140 -15.77 -9.82 -9.41
C SER A 140 -15.12 -10.51 -8.20
N GLU A 141 -13.87 -10.95 -8.31
CA GLU A 141 -13.19 -11.56 -7.16
C GLU A 141 -13.00 -10.51 -6.06
N THR A 142 -13.63 -10.79 -4.93
CA THR A 142 -13.42 -10.08 -3.67
C THR A 142 -12.61 -10.99 -2.78
N PHE A 143 -11.46 -10.52 -2.32
CA PHE A 143 -10.67 -11.25 -1.33
C PHE A 143 -10.25 -10.31 -0.21
N ASP A 144 -10.06 -10.93 0.96
CA ASP A 144 -9.57 -10.27 2.15
C ASP A 144 -8.13 -10.67 2.40
N LYS A 145 -7.31 -9.70 2.79
CA LYS A 145 -5.96 -9.93 3.31
C LYS A 145 -5.77 -9.19 4.64
N THR A 146 -5.05 -9.82 5.56
CA THR A 146 -4.55 -9.15 6.76
C THR A 146 -3.20 -8.52 6.45
N VAL A 147 -3.04 -7.24 6.81
CA VAL A 147 -1.85 -6.43 6.55
C VAL A 147 -1.33 -5.91 7.88
N VAL A 148 -0.02 -5.99 8.09
CA VAL A 148 0.66 -5.41 9.25
C VAL A 148 1.66 -4.35 8.78
N PHE A 149 1.57 -3.15 9.35
CA PHE A 149 2.53 -2.07 9.10
C PHE A 149 3.65 -2.06 10.13
N GLY A 150 4.87 -1.78 9.68
CA GLY A 150 6.07 -1.79 10.52
C GLY A 150 6.84 -0.48 10.45
N LYS A 151 8.16 -0.58 10.51
CA LYS A 151 9.08 0.56 10.41
C LYS A 151 8.84 1.31 9.10
N TYR A 152 8.85 2.64 9.15
CA TYR A 152 8.61 3.52 8.01
C TYR A 152 7.25 3.36 7.33
N ASN A 153 6.24 2.85 8.04
CA ASN A 153 4.95 2.43 7.48
C ASN A 153 5.08 1.46 6.28
N LEU A 154 6.13 0.65 6.25
CA LEU A 154 6.20 -0.45 5.30
C LEU A 154 5.17 -1.51 5.68
N ILE A 155 4.56 -2.14 4.67
CA ILE A 155 3.86 -3.40 4.86
C ILE A 155 4.91 -4.46 5.19
N VAL A 156 4.91 -4.94 6.43
CA VAL A 156 5.88 -5.93 6.94
C VAL A 156 5.32 -7.34 6.97
N GLU A 157 4.00 -7.49 6.89
CA GLU A 157 3.36 -8.79 6.73
C GLU A 157 2.06 -8.63 5.95
N GLU A 158 1.81 -9.55 5.02
CA GLU A 158 0.52 -9.75 4.37
C GLU A 158 0.16 -11.22 4.46
N LYS A 159 -1.10 -11.52 4.77
CA LYS A 159 -1.65 -12.88 4.84
C LYS A 159 -2.99 -12.93 4.14
N TRP A 160 -3.21 -13.93 3.29
CA TRP A 160 -4.49 -14.15 2.62
C TRP A 160 -4.67 -15.62 2.28
N THR A 161 -5.91 -16.01 1.97
CA THR A 161 -6.23 -17.38 1.57
C THR A 161 -6.69 -17.36 0.11
N THR A 162 -6.21 -18.31 -0.69
CA THR A 162 -6.70 -18.53 -2.06
C THR A 162 -7.12 -19.98 -2.19
N GLY A 163 -8.42 -20.23 -2.35
CA GLY A 163 -8.98 -21.59 -2.22
C GLY A 163 -8.82 -22.11 -0.80
N SER A 164 -8.12 -23.24 -0.62
CA SER A 164 -7.80 -23.82 0.69
C SER A 164 -6.37 -23.55 1.16
N LYS A 165 -5.61 -22.73 0.43
CA LYS A 165 -4.19 -22.48 0.71
C LYS A 165 -3.98 -21.10 1.32
N ASP A 166 -3.36 -21.08 2.49
CA ASP A 166 -2.88 -19.85 3.10
C ASP A 166 -1.59 -19.40 2.42
N ARG A 167 -1.49 -18.09 2.19
CA ARG A 167 -0.37 -17.42 1.55
C ARG A 167 0.06 -16.25 2.40
N TRP A 168 1.33 -15.91 2.31
CA TRP A 168 1.90 -14.80 3.04
C TRP A 168 3.12 -14.21 2.35
N VAL A 169 3.37 -12.95 2.66
CA VAL A 169 4.62 -12.23 2.39
C VAL A 169 5.03 -11.54 3.68
N LYS A 170 6.30 -11.58 4.04
CA LYS A 170 6.80 -10.92 5.26
C LYS A 170 8.15 -10.24 5.02
N VAL A 171 8.41 -9.18 5.75
CA VAL A 171 9.75 -8.59 5.88
C VAL A 171 10.54 -9.39 6.91
N VAL A 172 11.66 -9.96 6.49
CA VAL A 172 12.56 -10.73 7.36
C VAL A 172 13.58 -9.83 8.06
N LYS A 173 14.06 -8.76 7.40
CA LYS A 173 14.97 -7.78 8.02
C LYS A 173 15.00 -6.44 7.27
N ILE A 174 15.39 -5.39 7.99
CA ILE A 174 15.67 -4.06 7.44
C ILE A 174 17.09 -3.67 7.87
N GLN A 175 17.95 -3.32 6.91
CA GLN A 175 19.35 -2.94 7.11
C GLN A 175 19.63 -1.54 6.58
#